data_AF-A0A9E2EFX2-F1
#
_entry.id   AF-A0A9E2EFX2-F1
#
_cell.length_a   1.000
_cell.length_b   1.000
_cell.length_c   1.000
_cell.angle_alpha   90.00
_cell.angle_beta   90.00
_cell.angle_gamma   90.00
#
_symmetry.space_group_name_H-M   'P 1'
#
loop_
_entity.id
_entity.type
_entity.pdbx_description
1 polymer ?
#
loop_
_entity_poly.entity_id
_entity_poly.type
_entity_poly.pdbx_seq_one_letter_code
_entity_poly.pdbx_strand_id
1 'polypeptide(L)'
;MRKRNYGISIFGNPGEFRGDFTRDTFDPANHYSRVFLQQGRVSIDADFNEQVSILHHYQRLFTTAVIGPHAAPWGRPNDFEVHVKEEEFLVTRGMYFVNGLLCVNDQVRTGGALNELIGCECEELEDGVYLIYLDAWERHLSYIEDDTMREQALGGADTATRARIEWRVRGKKVDLEVWERWKREAEEAAERGIEVDDYALFRQIVREDLKPGSGIMRARTKPVHRKDSDLCESDAGQGYRGKENQLYRVEICRAGSAEEATFKWSRENSSVAFPIREIKGAVISLEEVGGGCFGLEVNHWVEIVAGDPGGHCHQCRLYQVHEIDEAKALVTLTKPVKDLPEASAMEGAYLRRWDQADGDEKGILVARAVAEPYELEDGVEIQFGHAEKRKIEHGPESAARVEITEADLEVVIDDHGGKVIVNREFRYQAGDYWLIPARSASNSIEWPSEEGKAAWLPPHGVFHHYAPLKVLVRNDSEWSAQIDTRRVITRNWEAAKDAAGAKPAGPDRARAMLDITDQPKSRGGRKKTSRRSKKKTTSRASKKQ
;
A
#
# COMPACT_ATOMS: atom_id res chain seq x y z
N MET A 1 -23.03 8.49 -22.14
CA MET A 1 -22.26 9.46 -21.33
C MET A 1 -21.06 8.73 -20.74
N ARG A 2 -19.86 8.94 -21.29
CA ARG A 2 -18.63 8.30 -20.81
C ARG A 2 -18.29 8.88 -19.43
N LYS A 3 -18.39 8.06 -18.37
CA LYS A 3 -17.94 8.41 -17.03
C LYS A 3 -16.44 8.73 -17.12
N ARG A 4 -16.03 9.93 -16.74
CA ARG A 4 -14.61 10.25 -16.55
C ARG A 4 -14.18 9.48 -15.30
N ASN A 5 -13.34 8.47 -15.47
CA ASN A 5 -12.68 7.77 -14.39
C ASN A 5 -11.70 8.73 -13.72
N TYR A 6 -12.18 9.52 -12.75
CA TYR A 6 -11.33 9.93 -11.65
C TYR A 6 -10.95 8.63 -10.95
N GLY A 7 -9.66 8.28 -10.91
CA GLY A 7 -9.14 6.98 -10.47
C GLY A 7 -9.57 6.57 -9.06
N ILE A 8 -10.79 6.05 -8.96
CA ILE A 8 -11.46 5.56 -7.78
C ILE A 8 -11.79 4.11 -8.11
N SER A 9 -11.18 3.19 -7.36
CA SER A 9 -11.36 1.76 -7.47
C SER A 9 -12.85 1.39 -7.47
N ILE A 10 -13.19 0.39 -8.27
CA ILE A 10 -14.56 -0.09 -8.57
C ILE A 10 -15.09 -1.02 -7.46
N PHE A 11 -14.33 -1.13 -6.37
CA PHE A 11 -14.73 -1.80 -5.12
C PHE A 11 -14.43 -0.89 -3.95
N GLY A 12 -15.16 -1.14 -2.87
CA GLY A 12 -15.22 -0.37 -1.63
C GLY A 12 -13.89 -0.08 -0.96
N ASN A 13 -13.99 0.53 0.22
CA ASN A 13 -12.92 1.26 0.88
C ASN A 13 -11.63 0.42 0.87
N PRO A 14 -10.59 0.85 0.14
CA PRO A 14 -9.43 0.02 -0.04
C PRO A 14 -8.68 -0.24 1.28
N GLY A 15 -8.30 -1.49 1.54
CA GLY A 15 -7.62 -1.92 2.76
C GLY A 15 -7.25 -3.39 2.70
N GLU A 16 -6.47 -3.90 3.66
CA GLU A 16 -6.31 -5.35 3.81
C GLU A 16 -7.58 -5.94 4.42
N PHE A 17 -8.23 -6.90 3.78
CA PHE A 17 -9.39 -7.63 4.33
C PHE A 17 -9.06 -9.12 4.46
N ARG A 18 -8.93 -9.64 5.70
CA ARG A 18 -8.64 -11.05 5.98
C ARG A 18 -9.72 -11.63 6.88
N GLY A 19 -10.81 -12.09 6.30
CA GLY A 19 -11.95 -12.60 7.06
C GLY A 19 -12.97 -13.24 6.14
N ASP A 20 -13.67 -14.25 6.64
CA ASP A 20 -14.75 -14.88 5.91
C ASP A 20 -16.02 -14.04 6.03
N PHE A 21 -16.08 -13.00 5.21
CA PHE A 21 -17.22 -12.08 5.12
C PHE A 21 -18.15 -12.52 3.99
N THR A 22 -19.44 -12.17 4.09
CA THR A 22 -20.33 -12.40 2.95
C THR A 22 -19.83 -11.61 1.73
N ARG A 23 -19.61 -10.30 1.90
CA ARG A 23 -19.05 -9.34 0.92
C ARG A 23 -18.98 -7.93 1.55
N ASP A 24 -18.24 -7.01 0.92
CA ASP A 24 -18.43 -5.56 1.08
C ASP A 24 -18.93 -4.99 -0.26
N THR A 25 -20.16 -4.47 -0.27
CA THR A 25 -20.85 -3.93 -1.45
C THR A 25 -20.64 -2.44 -1.67
N PHE A 26 -19.89 -1.77 -0.79
CA PHE A 26 -19.67 -0.34 -0.90
C PHE A 26 -18.99 0.00 -2.24
N ASP A 27 -19.59 0.94 -2.99
CA ASP A 27 -19.01 1.52 -4.18
C ASP A 27 -19.20 3.05 -4.12
N PRO A 28 -18.10 3.84 -4.04
CA PRO A 28 -18.17 5.30 -3.95
C PRO A 28 -18.87 5.95 -5.18
N ALA A 29 -18.92 5.27 -6.33
CA ALA A 29 -19.60 5.75 -7.53
C ALA A 29 -21.13 5.74 -7.43
N ASN A 30 -21.69 4.97 -6.50
CA ASN A 30 -23.14 4.94 -6.25
C ASN A 30 -23.62 6.15 -5.44
N HIS A 31 -22.72 6.85 -4.75
CA HIS A 31 -23.03 8.01 -3.91
C HIS A 31 -24.10 7.74 -2.83
N TYR A 32 -24.16 6.52 -2.30
CA TYR A 32 -25.00 6.19 -1.15
C TYR A 32 -24.49 6.88 0.11
N SER A 33 -25.41 7.42 0.92
CA SER A 33 -25.08 8.12 2.16
C SER A 33 -25.28 7.27 3.43
N ARG A 34 -26.08 6.20 3.35
CA ARG A 34 -26.36 5.26 4.44
C ARG A 34 -27.13 4.03 3.95
N VAL A 35 -27.17 3.00 4.78
CA VAL A 35 -27.96 1.77 4.63
C VAL A 35 -29.16 1.82 5.57
N PHE A 36 -30.31 1.30 5.14
CA PHE A 36 -31.51 1.16 5.97
C PHE A 36 -31.89 -0.30 6.15
N LEU A 37 -31.83 -0.80 7.39
CA LEU A 37 -32.41 -2.09 7.74
C LEU A 37 -33.94 -2.01 7.69
N GLN A 38 -34.57 -2.98 7.03
CA GLN A 38 -36.03 -3.02 6.90
C GLN A 38 -36.65 -3.97 7.92
N GLN A 39 -37.76 -3.53 8.52
CA GLN A 39 -38.49 -4.33 9.50
C GLN A 39 -38.91 -5.69 8.91
N GLY A 40 -38.62 -6.78 9.64
CA GLY A 40 -39.01 -8.14 9.27
C GLY A 40 -38.14 -8.81 8.20
N ARG A 41 -37.02 -8.20 7.80
CA ARG A 41 -36.04 -8.80 6.88
C ARG A 41 -34.83 -9.34 7.62
N VAL A 42 -34.15 -10.31 7.00
CA VAL A 42 -32.90 -10.88 7.50
C VAL A 42 -31.79 -9.83 7.46
N SER A 43 -31.02 -9.72 8.55
CA SER A 43 -29.81 -8.90 8.59
C SER A 43 -28.60 -9.74 8.25
N ILE A 44 -27.70 -9.20 7.43
CA ILE A 44 -26.42 -9.82 7.07
C ILE A 44 -25.28 -8.87 7.41
N ASP A 45 -24.09 -9.42 7.61
CA ASP A 45 -22.86 -8.68 7.90
C ASP A 45 -22.54 -7.64 6.80
N ALA A 46 -22.82 -7.97 5.54
CA ALA A 46 -22.58 -7.08 4.40
C ALA A 46 -23.28 -5.71 4.54
N ASP A 47 -24.52 -5.67 5.06
CA ASP A 47 -25.26 -4.41 5.24
C ASP A 47 -24.57 -3.49 6.27
N PHE A 48 -24.05 -4.10 7.35
CA PHE A 48 -23.31 -3.37 8.38
C PHE A 48 -21.95 -2.90 7.87
N ASN A 49 -21.22 -3.78 7.18
CA ASN A 49 -19.92 -3.47 6.60
C ASN A 49 -20.04 -2.33 5.57
N GLU A 50 -21.02 -2.38 4.67
CA GLU A 50 -21.26 -1.30 3.70
C GLU A 50 -21.57 0.04 4.39
N GLN A 51 -22.39 0.03 5.44
CA GLN A 51 -22.68 1.25 6.22
C GLN A 51 -21.42 1.86 6.85
N VAL A 52 -20.54 1.03 7.42
CA VAL A 52 -19.28 1.50 8.01
C VAL A 52 -18.34 2.04 6.92
N SER A 53 -18.21 1.32 5.81
CA SER A 53 -17.42 1.74 4.64
C SER A 53 -17.89 3.09 4.07
N ILE A 54 -19.20 3.31 3.94
CA ILE A 54 -19.78 4.60 3.54
C ILE A 54 -19.37 5.71 4.51
N LEU A 55 -19.53 5.49 5.83
CA LEU A 55 -19.21 6.48 6.85
C LEU A 55 -17.72 6.84 6.82
N HIS A 56 -16.84 5.84 6.78
CA HIS A 56 -15.40 6.03 6.72
C HIS A 56 -14.97 6.76 5.45
N HIS A 57 -15.54 6.43 4.29
CA HIS A 57 -15.26 7.12 3.04
C HIS A 57 -15.57 8.61 3.12
N TYR A 58 -16.77 8.99 3.56
CA TYR A 58 -17.14 10.40 3.67
C TYR A 58 -16.37 11.11 4.79
N GLN A 59 -16.05 10.44 5.89
CA GLN A 59 -15.19 11.00 6.94
C GLN A 59 -13.78 11.32 6.41
N ARG A 60 -13.16 10.41 5.64
CA ARG A 60 -11.84 10.61 5.03
C ARG A 60 -11.86 11.71 3.98
N LEU A 61 -12.88 11.72 3.12
CA LEU A 61 -13.07 12.77 2.11
C LEU A 61 -13.25 14.14 2.76
N PHE A 62 -14.13 14.25 3.76
CA PHE A 62 -14.34 15.49 4.50
C PHE A 62 -13.06 15.97 5.18
N THR A 63 -12.36 15.07 5.87
CA THR A 63 -11.09 15.37 6.54
C THR A 63 -10.06 15.89 5.55
N THR A 64 -9.88 15.22 4.42
CA THR A 64 -8.94 15.62 3.36
C THR A 64 -9.34 16.95 2.72
N ALA A 65 -10.63 17.18 2.49
CA ALA A 65 -11.13 18.42 1.89
C ALA A 65 -10.94 19.65 2.80
N VAL A 66 -11.05 19.47 4.12
CA VAL A 66 -10.95 20.57 5.09
C VAL A 66 -9.49 20.82 5.52
N ILE A 67 -8.72 19.76 5.73
CA ILE A 67 -7.34 19.83 6.26
C ILE A 67 -6.31 19.91 5.14
N GLY A 68 -6.62 19.31 3.99
CA GLY A 68 -5.67 19.02 2.93
C GLY A 68 -5.11 17.60 3.04
N PRO A 69 -4.12 17.27 2.21
CA PRO A 69 -3.57 15.91 2.10
C PRO A 69 -2.82 15.43 3.35
N HIS A 70 -2.29 16.33 4.17
CA HIS A 70 -1.68 15.98 5.45
C HIS A 70 -1.55 17.20 6.35
N ALA A 71 -1.66 17.02 7.67
CA ALA A 71 -1.32 18.05 8.66
C ALA A 71 -1.35 17.52 10.11
N ALA A 72 -0.60 18.18 10.99
CA ALA A 72 -0.75 18.08 12.43
C ALA A 72 -1.96 18.90 12.91
N PRO A 73 -2.66 18.49 13.98
CA PRO A 73 -3.76 19.25 14.54
C PRO A 73 -3.42 20.69 14.93
N TRP A 74 -4.43 21.56 14.93
CA TRP A 74 -4.27 22.93 15.38
C TRP A 74 -3.80 22.98 16.84
N GLY A 75 -2.86 23.88 17.13
CA GLY A 75 -2.25 24.02 18.47
C GLY A 75 -1.25 22.93 18.82
N ARG A 76 -0.95 22.00 17.89
CA ARG A 76 -0.02 20.89 18.09
C ARG A 76 1.06 20.80 17.00
N PRO A 77 1.88 21.85 16.81
CA PRO A 77 2.86 21.89 15.72
C PRO A 77 3.99 20.85 15.87
N ASN A 78 4.23 20.36 17.08
CA ASN A 78 5.33 19.45 17.37
C ASN A 78 4.90 17.97 17.29
N ASP A 79 3.66 17.67 16.90
CA ASP A 79 3.18 16.29 16.74
C ASP A 79 3.83 15.64 15.50
N PHE A 80 4.38 14.43 15.64
CA PHE A 80 5.13 13.72 14.59
C PHE A 80 6.37 14.47 14.06
N GLU A 81 6.99 15.31 14.89
CA GLU A 81 8.25 15.96 14.56
C GLU A 81 9.39 14.95 14.52
N VAL A 82 10.18 15.02 13.45
CA VAL A 82 11.37 14.17 13.28
C VAL A 82 12.59 14.98 13.68
N HIS A 83 13.26 14.57 14.76
CA HIS A 83 14.57 15.08 15.14
C HIS A 83 15.64 14.13 14.60
N VAL A 84 16.64 14.66 13.90
CA VAL A 84 17.79 13.89 13.42
C VAL A 84 19.04 14.51 14.02
N LYS A 85 19.84 13.68 14.68
CA LYS A 85 21.11 14.08 15.26
C LYS A 85 22.13 12.98 14.99
N GLU A 86 23.25 13.34 14.37
CA GLU A 86 24.26 12.37 13.91
C GLU A 86 23.58 11.33 13.02
N GLU A 87 23.53 10.06 13.41
CA GLU A 87 22.90 8.98 12.64
C GLU A 87 21.70 8.37 13.36
N GLU A 88 21.21 9.05 14.40
CA GLU A 88 20.00 8.69 15.13
C GLU A 88 18.84 9.61 14.73
N PHE A 89 17.64 9.04 14.72
CA PHE A 89 16.41 9.80 14.56
C PHE A 89 15.41 9.52 15.68
N LEU A 90 14.56 10.50 15.93
CA LEU A 90 13.49 10.42 16.93
C LEU A 90 12.23 11.06 16.37
N VAL A 91 11.10 10.38 16.56
CA VAL A 91 9.77 10.86 16.18
C VAL A 91 9.00 11.20 17.45
N THR A 92 8.56 12.45 17.57
CA THR A 92 7.78 12.88 18.74
C THR A 92 6.41 12.22 18.77
N ARG A 93 5.88 12.05 19.99
CA ARG A 93 4.49 11.63 20.20
C ARG A 93 3.52 12.67 19.62
N GLY A 94 2.34 12.25 19.23
CA GLY A 94 1.31 13.17 18.75
C GLY A 94 0.33 12.54 17.78
N MET A 95 -0.38 13.40 17.06
CA MET A 95 -1.37 13.06 16.05
C MET A 95 -0.99 13.69 14.71
N TYR A 96 -1.17 12.98 13.62
CA TYR A 96 -0.92 13.50 12.28
C TYR A 96 -1.90 12.94 11.27
N PHE A 97 -2.54 13.81 10.49
CA PHE A 97 -3.47 13.40 9.43
C PHE A 97 -2.73 13.12 8.13
N VAL A 98 -3.09 12.05 7.44
CA VAL A 98 -2.56 11.66 6.12
C VAL A 98 -3.71 11.19 5.23
N ASN A 99 -4.08 11.97 4.22
CA ASN A 99 -5.20 11.74 3.29
C ASN A 99 -6.49 11.30 4.00
N GLY A 100 -6.80 11.92 5.13
CA GLY A 100 -7.98 11.62 5.95
C GLY A 100 -7.81 10.50 6.97
N LEU A 101 -6.70 9.76 6.95
CA LEU A 101 -6.30 8.85 8.03
C LEU A 101 -5.72 9.65 9.20
N LEU A 102 -6.05 9.24 10.42
CA LEU A 102 -5.47 9.79 11.64
C LEU A 102 -4.40 8.83 12.16
N CYS A 103 -3.14 9.22 12.05
CA CYS A 103 -2.03 8.52 12.66
C CYS A 103 -1.85 9.01 14.09
N VAL A 104 -1.74 8.08 15.05
CA VAL A 104 -1.50 8.39 16.46
C VAL A 104 -0.20 7.74 16.88
N ASN A 105 0.69 8.56 17.46
CA ASN A 105 1.91 8.11 18.09
C ASN A 105 1.82 8.41 19.59
N ASP A 106 1.49 7.39 20.40
CA ASP A 106 1.30 7.55 21.84
C ASP A 106 2.61 7.69 22.62
N GLN A 107 3.74 7.35 21.99
CA GLN A 107 5.05 7.31 22.62
C GLN A 107 6.07 8.10 21.81
N VAL A 108 7.13 8.57 22.46
CA VAL A 108 8.29 9.07 21.72
C VAL A 108 9.04 7.85 21.19
N ARG A 109 9.13 7.70 19.87
CA ARG A 109 9.87 6.59 19.26
C ARG A 109 11.29 7.05 18.96
N THR A 110 12.27 6.51 19.68
CA THR A 110 13.67 6.50 19.26
C THR A 110 13.76 5.53 18.10
N GLY A 111 14.14 6.02 16.93
CA GLY A 111 13.96 5.37 15.64
C GLY A 111 14.93 4.25 15.31
N GLY A 112 15.95 4.02 16.14
CA GLY A 112 17.10 3.22 15.71
C GLY A 112 18.01 4.03 14.78
N ALA A 113 18.84 3.33 14.01
CA ALA A 113 19.81 3.95 13.13
C ALA A 113 19.13 4.46 11.84
N LEU A 114 19.54 5.65 11.37
CA LEU A 114 18.92 6.29 10.21
C LEU A 114 19.11 5.50 8.91
N ASN A 115 20.15 4.67 8.80
CA ASN A 115 20.35 3.74 7.69
C ASN A 115 19.24 2.67 7.61
N GLU A 116 18.76 2.15 8.76
CA GLU A 116 17.62 1.23 8.83
C GLU A 116 16.34 1.89 8.31
N LEU A 117 16.13 3.17 8.66
CA LEU A 117 14.99 3.96 8.18
C LEU A 117 15.02 4.19 6.66
N ILE A 118 16.22 4.41 6.11
CA ILE A 118 16.46 4.67 4.69
C ILE A 118 16.52 3.37 3.87
N GLY A 119 16.61 2.22 4.53
CA GLY A 119 16.83 0.93 3.87
C GLY A 119 18.20 0.83 3.21
N CYS A 120 19.20 1.58 3.69
CA CYS A 120 20.58 1.47 3.21
C CYS A 120 21.31 0.36 3.97
N GLU A 121 21.87 -0.61 3.25
CA GLU A 121 22.79 -1.61 3.83
C GLU A 121 24.19 -1.04 4.14
N CYS A 122 24.39 0.26 3.91
CA CYS A 122 25.64 0.95 4.17
C CYS A 122 25.84 1.26 5.67
N GLU A 123 27.08 1.07 6.15
CA GLU A 123 27.49 1.48 7.51
C GLU A 123 27.52 3.01 7.67
N GLU A 124 27.80 3.75 6.59
CA GLU A 124 27.82 5.21 6.57
C GLU A 124 26.91 5.75 5.46
N LEU A 125 26.12 6.78 5.77
CA LEU A 125 25.25 7.43 4.80
C LEU A 125 26.06 8.34 3.85
N GLU A 126 25.85 8.16 2.55
CA GLU A 126 26.46 8.97 1.52
C GLU A 126 25.99 10.44 1.55
N ASP A 127 26.77 11.34 0.97
CA ASP A 127 26.30 12.71 0.73
C ASP A 127 25.14 12.72 -0.29
N GLY A 128 24.20 13.64 -0.09
CA GLY A 128 23.01 13.77 -0.91
C GLY A 128 21.78 14.30 -0.16
N VAL A 129 20.64 14.24 -0.84
CA VAL A 129 19.34 14.68 -0.31
C VAL A 129 18.54 13.45 0.11
N TYR A 130 17.99 13.49 1.33
CA TYR A 130 17.17 12.43 1.89
C TYR A 130 15.77 12.96 2.22
N LEU A 131 14.75 12.22 1.80
CA LEU A 131 13.36 12.49 2.09
C LEU A 131 12.87 11.55 3.18
N ILE A 132 12.43 12.12 4.30
CA ILE A 132 11.77 11.39 5.38
C ILE A 132 10.26 11.59 5.26
N TYR A 133 9.52 10.50 5.25
CA TYR A 133 8.08 10.52 5.03
C TYR A 133 7.35 9.50 5.91
N LEU A 134 6.08 9.75 6.14
CA LEU A 134 5.16 8.86 6.83
C LEU A 134 4.44 8.02 5.78
N ASP A 135 4.43 6.71 5.97
CA ASP A 135 3.64 5.72 5.25
C ASP A 135 2.54 5.23 6.20
N ALA A 136 1.27 5.40 5.83
CA ALA A 136 0.11 5.09 6.65
C ALA A 136 -0.91 4.27 5.86
N TRP A 137 -1.45 3.21 6.47
CA TRP A 137 -2.41 2.32 5.83
C TRP A 137 -3.39 1.76 6.85
N GLU A 138 -4.45 1.13 6.36
CA GLU A 138 -5.41 0.38 7.18
C GLU A 138 -5.07 -1.10 7.14
N ARG A 139 -4.82 -1.67 8.31
CA ARG A 139 -4.51 -3.08 8.50
C ARG A 139 -5.65 -3.80 9.18
N HIS A 140 -5.98 -4.99 8.70
CA HIS A 140 -6.89 -5.90 9.38
C HIS A 140 -6.18 -6.67 10.50
N LEU A 141 -6.91 -6.87 11.61
CA LEU A 141 -6.48 -7.58 12.79
C LEU A 141 -7.50 -8.64 13.15
N SER A 142 -7.00 -9.84 13.47
CA SER A 142 -7.76 -10.95 14.02
C SER A 142 -7.36 -11.23 15.47
N TYR A 143 -8.14 -12.05 16.18
CA TYR A 143 -7.85 -12.40 17.57
C TYR A 143 -6.45 -13.01 17.76
N ILE A 144 -5.89 -13.63 16.71
CA ILE A 144 -4.58 -14.28 16.74
C ILE A 144 -3.48 -13.27 17.08
N GLU A 145 -3.68 -12.02 16.66
CA GLU A 145 -2.73 -10.93 16.86
C GLU A 145 -3.07 -10.09 18.09
N ASP A 146 -4.34 -10.11 18.52
CA ASP A 146 -4.83 -9.39 19.70
C ASP A 146 -5.99 -10.18 20.35
N ASP A 147 -5.64 -11.07 21.27
CA ASP A 147 -6.59 -11.98 21.94
C ASP A 147 -7.62 -11.22 22.80
N THR A 148 -7.36 -9.95 23.14
CA THR A 148 -8.31 -9.11 23.89
C THR A 148 -9.60 -8.81 23.12
N MET A 149 -9.61 -9.05 21.80
CA MET A 149 -10.78 -8.86 20.95
C MET A 149 -11.84 -9.98 21.10
N ARG A 150 -11.50 -11.12 21.71
CA ARG A 150 -12.44 -12.24 21.89
C ARG A 150 -13.50 -11.92 22.93
N GLU A 151 -14.72 -12.42 22.69
CA GLU A 151 -15.84 -12.22 23.61
C GLU A 151 -15.71 -13.12 24.85
N GLN A 152 -15.22 -12.53 25.94
CA GLN A 152 -14.94 -13.21 27.21
C GLN A 152 -16.21 -13.85 27.82
N ALA A 153 -17.37 -13.20 27.69
CA ALA A 153 -18.62 -13.73 28.22
C ALA A 153 -19.13 -14.96 27.47
N LEU A 154 -18.67 -15.18 26.23
CA LEU A 154 -19.00 -16.33 25.39
C LEU A 154 -17.86 -17.36 25.35
N GLY A 155 -16.97 -17.35 26.36
CA GLY A 155 -15.87 -18.30 26.45
C GLY A 155 -14.75 -18.05 25.45
N GLY A 156 -14.56 -16.80 25.01
CA GLY A 156 -13.52 -16.42 24.06
C GLY A 156 -13.93 -16.62 22.59
N ALA A 157 -15.23 -16.56 22.28
CA ALA A 157 -15.68 -16.68 20.90
C ALA A 157 -15.12 -15.56 20.01
N ASP A 158 -14.61 -15.93 18.83
CA ASP A 158 -14.30 -14.98 17.76
C ASP A 158 -15.61 -14.57 17.08
N THR A 159 -15.94 -13.29 17.17
CA THR A 159 -17.22 -12.74 16.70
C THR A 159 -17.04 -11.68 15.62
N ALA A 160 -15.94 -10.93 15.67
CA ALA A 160 -15.66 -9.87 14.72
C ALA A 160 -14.18 -9.52 14.75
N THR A 161 -13.67 -9.16 13.58
CA THR A 161 -12.30 -8.65 13.40
C THR A 161 -12.27 -7.12 13.43
N ARG A 162 -11.08 -6.52 13.40
CA ARG A 162 -10.91 -5.07 13.49
C ARG A 162 -9.98 -4.56 12.40
N ALA A 163 -10.09 -3.27 12.12
CA ALA A 163 -9.11 -2.55 11.32
C ALA A 163 -8.38 -1.54 12.20
N ARG A 164 -7.06 -1.45 12.06
CA ARG A 164 -6.19 -0.51 12.77
C ARG A 164 -5.46 0.34 11.74
N ILE A 165 -5.39 1.65 11.98
CA ILE A 165 -4.53 2.53 11.21
C ILE A 165 -3.10 2.31 11.69
N GLU A 166 -2.31 1.70 10.83
CA GLU A 166 -0.88 1.49 11.04
C GLU A 166 -0.09 2.54 10.27
N TRP A 167 1.09 2.84 10.77
CA TRP A 167 1.98 3.78 10.12
C TRP A 167 3.43 3.49 10.44
N ARG A 168 4.30 3.89 9.51
CA ARG A 168 5.76 3.75 9.62
C ARG A 168 6.42 5.00 9.04
N VAL A 169 7.48 5.47 9.69
CA VAL A 169 8.36 6.47 9.08
C VAL A 169 9.33 5.75 8.17
N ARG A 170 9.58 6.31 6.99
CA ARG A 170 10.56 5.80 6.02
C ARG A 170 11.46 6.93 5.54
N GLY A 171 12.66 6.58 5.14
CA GLY A 171 13.63 7.47 4.50
C GLY A 171 13.92 7.00 3.09
N LYS A 172 14.29 7.93 2.20
CA LYS A 172 14.78 7.60 0.86
C LYS A 172 15.84 8.62 0.43
N LYS A 173 16.94 8.15 -0.17
CA LYS A 173 17.86 9.01 -0.90
C LYS A 173 17.23 9.44 -2.23
N VAL A 174 17.11 10.74 -2.45
CA VAL A 174 16.56 11.31 -3.69
C VAL A 174 17.69 11.42 -4.72
N ASP A 175 17.41 11.01 -5.95
CA ASP A 175 18.33 11.24 -7.07
C ASP A 175 18.53 12.74 -7.27
N LEU A 176 19.79 13.18 -7.33
CA LEU A 176 20.13 14.58 -7.48
C LEU A 176 19.65 15.17 -8.82
N GLU A 177 19.61 14.40 -9.90
CA GLU A 177 19.09 14.87 -11.19
C GLU A 177 17.59 15.14 -11.12
N VAL A 178 16.86 14.25 -10.44
CA VAL A 178 15.44 14.43 -10.13
C VAL A 178 15.29 15.68 -9.26
N TRP A 179 16.02 15.78 -8.16
CA TRP A 179 15.96 16.93 -7.26
C TRP A 179 16.24 18.28 -7.94
N GLU A 180 17.29 18.38 -8.76
CA GLU A 180 17.67 19.62 -9.45
C GLU A 180 16.67 20.02 -10.54
N ARG A 181 16.18 19.04 -11.31
CA ARG A 181 15.11 19.28 -12.27
C ARG A 181 13.89 19.90 -11.58
N TRP A 182 13.56 19.41 -10.39
CA TRP A 182 12.39 19.83 -9.63
C TRP A 182 12.57 21.21 -9.05
N LYS A 183 13.77 21.50 -8.56
CA LYS A 183 14.15 22.82 -8.08
C LYS A 183 13.88 23.88 -9.16
N ARG A 184 14.32 23.62 -10.39
CA ARG A 184 14.09 24.49 -11.54
C ARG A 184 12.61 24.66 -11.88
N GLU A 185 11.85 23.56 -11.94
CA GLU A 185 10.40 23.62 -12.24
C GLU A 185 9.62 24.43 -11.18
N ALA A 186 9.99 24.29 -9.90
CA ALA A 186 9.41 25.07 -8.81
C ALA A 186 9.79 26.57 -8.87
N GLU A 187 11.05 26.89 -9.19
CA GLU A 187 11.52 28.26 -9.40
C GLU A 187 10.77 28.94 -10.56
N GLU A 188 10.65 28.27 -11.71
CA GLU A 188 9.92 28.77 -12.88
C GLU A 188 8.43 29.00 -12.57
N ALA A 189 7.79 28.10 -11.81
CA ALA A 189 6.41 28.27 -11.37
C ALA A 189 6.24 29.46 -10.43
N ALA A 190 7.17 29.63 -9.47
CA ALA A 190 7.17 30.75 -8.54
C ALA A 190 7.37 32.10 -9.26
N GLU A 191 8.27 32.17 -10.25
CA GLU A 191 8.48 33.36 -11.09
C GLU A 191 7.20 33.74 -11.88
N ARG A 192 6.43 32.74 -12.29
CA ARG A 192 5.14 32.93 -12.99
C ARG A 192 3.97 33.22 -12.04
N GLY A 193 4.21 33.28 -10.73
CA GLY A 193 3.18 33.51 -9.72
C GLY A 193 2.19 32.35 -9.59
N ILE A 194 2.59 31.14 -9.99
CA ILE A 194 1.81 29.91 -9.86
C ILE A 194 2.14 29.29 -8.50
N GLU A 195 1.11 28.95 -7.73
CA GLU A 195 1.29 28.21 -6.48
C GLU A 195 1.76 26.79 -6.80
N VAL A 196 2.92 26.41 -6.25
CA VAL A 196 3.49 25.06 -6.42
C VAL A 196 2.79 24.12 -5.45
N ASP A 197 2.20 23.04 -5.96
CA ASP A 197 1.68 21.95 -5.13
C ASP A 197 2.84 21.05 -4.68
N ASP A 198 3.50 21.45 -3.58
CA ASP A 198 4.60 20.71 -2.94
C ASP A 198 4.23 19.24 -2.65
N TYR A 199 2.94 18.95 -2.45
CA TYR A 199 2.47 17.60 -2.17
C TYR A 199 2.32 16.76 -3.45
N ALA A 200 1.83 17.34 -4.54
CA ALA A 200 1.86 16.67 -5.85
C ALA A 200 3.28 16.30 -6.27
N LEU A 201 4.21 17.21 -5.98
CA LEU A 201 5.64 17.04 -6.17
C LEU A 201 6.14 15.86 -5.32
N PHE A 202 6.00 15.91 -4.00
CA PHE A 202 6.33 14.79 -3.10
C PHE A 202 5.79 13.43 -3.58
N ARG A 203 4.52 13.38 -4.00
CA ARG A 203 3.90 12.15 -4.50
C ARG A 203 4.61 11.57 -5.71
N GLN A 204 5.21 12.37 -6.59
CA GLN A 204 5.96 11.84 -7.74
C GLN A 204 7.24 11.12 -7.30
N ILE A 205 8.01 11.63 -6.31
CA ILE A 205 9.25 11.00 -5.81
C ILE A 205 8.95 9.64 -5.21
N VAL A 206 7.88 9.61 -4.42
CA VAL A 206 7.50 8.43 -3.64
C VAL A 206 6.79 7.43 -4.56
N ARG A 207 6.01 7.87 -5.57
CA ARG A 207 5.36 7.00 -6.57
C ARG A 207 6.32 6.18 -7.44
N GLU A 208 7.52 6.67 -7.74
CA GLU A 208 8.46 5.94 -8.60
C GLU A 208 8.93 4.61 -7.97
N ASP A 209 9.03 4.55 -6.64
CA ASP A 209 9.33 3.31 -5.90
C ASP A 209 8.07 2.52 -5.59
N LEU A 210 6.95 3.21 -5.41
CA LEU A 210 5.71 2.64 -4.92
C LEU A 210 4.77 2.13 -6.01
N LYS A 211 5.21 2.08 -7.28
CA LYS A 211 4.37 1.77 -8.46
C LYS A 211 3.27 0.79 -8.08
N PRO A 212 2.04 1.26 -7.80
CA PRO A 212 0.97 0.38 -7.35
C PRO A 212 0.79 -0.66 -8.44
N GLY A 213 0.54 -1.91 -8.06
CA GLY A 213 0.34 -2.99 -9.00
C GLY A 213 -0.60 -2.54 -10.10
N SER A 214 -0.09 -2.49 -11.34
CA SER A 214 -0.93 -2.20 -12.50
C SER A 214 -1.64 -3.45 -12.98
N GLY A 215 -1.33 -4.61 -12.38
CA GLY A 215 -1.98 -5.89 -12.62
C GLY A 215 -3.50 -5.79 -12.61
N ILE A 216 -4.13 -6.55 -13.49
CA ILE A 216 -5.58 -6.70 -13.56
C ILE A 216 -5.91 -8.19 -13.58
N MET A 217 -7.05 -8.55 -13.02
CA MET A 217 -7.56 -9.91 -13.05
C MET A 217 -9.01 -9.89 -13.48
N ARG A 218 -9.48 -10.98 -14.07
CA ARG A 218 -10.90 -11.28 -14.24
C ARG A 218 -11.21 -12.66 -13.69
N ALA A 219 -12.43 -12.85 -13.22
CA ALA A 219 -12.93 -14.15 -12.81
C ALA A 219 -14.23 -14.48 -13.55
N ARG A 220 -14.48 -15.75 -13.80
CA ARG A 220 -15.73 -16.25 -14.37
C ARG A 220 -16.00 -17.66 -13.88
N THR A 221 -17.21 -18.14 -14.10
CA THR A 221 -17.49 -19.57 -14.02
C THR A 221 -17.20 -20.23 -15.37
N LYS A 222 -16.68 -21.46 -15.34
CA LYS A 222 -16.36 -22.27 -16.51
C LYS A 222 -17.59 -22.42 -17.43
N PRO A 223 -17.53 -21.95 -18.68
CA PRO A 223 -18.62 -22.12 -19.62
C PRO A 223 -18.70 -23.58 -20.10
N VAL A 224 -19.90 -24.15 -20.14
CA VAL A 224 -20.12 -25.46 -20.75
C VAL A 224 -20.41 -25.25 -22.24
N HIS A 225 -19.57 -25.82 -23.12
CA HIS A 225 -19.85 -25.84 -24.55
C HIS A 225 -21.00 -26.82 -24.84
N ARG A 226 -22.20 -26.28 -25.05
CA ARG A 226 -23.36 -27.05 -25.52
C ARG A 226 -23.14 -27.44 -26.98
N LYS A 227 -23.25 -28.73 -27.31
CA LYS A 227 -23.56 -29.14 -28.69
C LYS A 227 -25.07 -29.05 -28.86
N ASP A 228 -25.54 -28.49 -29.97
CA ASP A 228 -26.97 -28.24 -30.28
C ASP A 228 -27.88 -29.49 -30.17
N SER A 229 -27.31 -30.70 -30.09
CA SER A 229 -28.06 -31.96 -29.97
C SER A 229 -28.69 -32.22 -28.60
N ASP A 230 -28.25 -31.54 -27.53
CA ASP A 230 -28.64 -31.88 -26.15
C ASP A 230 -29.49 -30.78 -25.51
N LEU A 231 -30.74 -30.69 -25.97
CA LEU A 231 -31.77 -29.76 -25.47
C LEU A 231 -32.49 -30.27 -24.20
N CYS A 232 -32.18 -31.47 -23.71
CA CYS A 232 -32.92 -32.13 -22.63
C CYS A 232 -32.12 -32.38 -21.33
N GLU A 233 -30.84 -32.01 -21.26
CA GLU A 233 -30.09 -32.03 -19.99
C GLU A 233 -30.29 -30.69 -19.26
N SER A 234 -30.73 -30.78 -18.00
CA SER A 234 -30.84 -29.65 -17.08
C SER A 234 -29.49 -28.92 -16.92
N ASP A 235 -29.52 -27.62 -16.61
CA ASP A 235 -28.35 -26.74 -16.36
C ASP A 235 -27.43 -27.16 -15.18
N ALA A 236 -27.54 -28.40 -14.71
CA ALA A 236 -26.92 -28.98 -13.51
C ALA A 236 -25.38 -29.09 -13.52
N GLY A 237 -24.71 -28.44 -14.47
CA GLY A 237 -23.24 -28.35 -14.54
C GLY A 237 -22.71 -26.97 -14.96
N GLN A 238 -23.59 -25.98 -15.17
CA GLN A 238 -23.18 -24.62 -15.47
C GLN A 238 -22.94 -23.85 -14.16
N GLY A 239 -21.86 -23.06 -14.13
CA GLY A 239 -21.63 -22.14 -13.03
C GLY A 239 -20.74 -22.69 -11.92
N TYR A 240 -20.88 -22.11 -10.74
CA TYR A 240 -20.20 -22.52 -9.51
C TYR A 240 -20.83 -23.81 -8.95
N ARG A 241 -20.00 -24.82 -8.66
CA ARG A 241 -20.42 -26.18 -8.27
C ARG A 241 -20.24 -26.48 -6.78
N GLY A 242 -19.69 -25.55 -6.02
CA GLY A 242 -19.47 -25.74 -4.60
C GLY A 242 -20.79 -25.77 -3.81
N LYS A 243 -20.81 -26.56 -2.74
CA LYS A 243 -22.01 -26.75 -1.91
C LYS A 243 -22.28 -25.55 -0.99
N GLU A 244 -21.24 -24.83 -0.65
CA GLU A 244 -21.27 -23.71 0.30
C GLU A 244 -20.97 -22.39 -0.41
N ASN A 245 -21.37 -21.29 0.22
CA ASN A 245 -20.91 -19.98 -0.22
C ASN A 245 -19.43 -19.84 0.14
N GLN A 246 -18.64 -19.25 -0.75
CA GLN A 246 -17.21 -19.05 -0.53
C GLN A 246 -16.82 -17.61 -0.85
N LEU A 247 -15.72 -17.14 -0.27
CA LEU A 247 -15.11 -15.85 -0.58
C LEU A 247 -13.66 -16.11 -1.02
N TYR A 248 -13.50 -16.53 -2.26
CA TYR A 248 -12.18 -16.84 -2.79
C TYR A 248 -11.31 -15.60 -2.77
N ARG A 249 -10.06 -15.76 -2.33
CA ARG A 249 -9.02 -14.75 -2.42
C ARG A 249 -7.90 -15.26 -3.30
N VAL A 250 -7.51 -14.45 -4.28
CA VAL A 250 -6.32 -14.66 -5.10
C VAL A 250 -5.34 -13.55 -4.76
N GLU A 251 -4.13 -13.89 -4.36
CA GLU A 251 -3.12 -12.92 -3.88
C GLU A 251 -1.77 -13.15 -4.56
N ILE A 252 -1.14 -12.05 -4.97
CA ILE A 252 0.23 -12.04 -5.49
C ILE A 252 1.20 -12.27 -4.35
N CYS A 253 2.00 -13.30 -4.55
CA CYS A 253 2.94 -13.86 -3.61
C CYS A 253 4.34 -13.28 -3.84
N ARG A 254 4.83 -13.38 -5.08
CA ARG A 254 6.07 -12.72 -5.52
C ARG A 254 5.75 -11.65 -6.55
N ALA A 255 6.29 -10.45 -6.34
CA ALA A 255 6.17 -9.35 -7.29
C ALA A 255 6.96 -9.62 -8.59
N GLY A 256 6.53 -8.99 -9.68
CA GLY A 256 7.22 -9.05 -10.98
C GLY A 256 6.32 -8.72 -12.16
N SER A 257 6.84 -8.96 -13.36
CA SER A 257 6.00 -9.06 -14.56
C SER A 257 5.14 -10.33 -14.51
N ALA A 258 4.21 -10.52 -15.43
CA ALA A 258 3.40 -11.74 -15.48
C ALA A 258 4.25 -13.04 -15.59
N GLU A 259 5.44 -12.97 -16.17
CA GLU A 259 6.35 -14.11 -16.36
C GLU A 259 7.16 -14.46 -15.11
N GLU A 260 7.23 -13.54 -14.15
CA GLU A 260 8.05 -13.68 -12.94
C GLU A 260 7.21 -13.77 -11.66
N ALA A 261 6.07 -13.06 -11.67
CA ALA A 261 5.17 -12.97 -10.55
C ALA A 261 4.48 -14.30 -10.29
N THR A 262 4.20 -14.56 -9.03
CA THR A 262 3.48 -15.74 -8.58
C THR A 262 2.28 -15.34 -7.74
N PHE A 263 1.28 -16.21 -7.66
CA PHE A 263 0.09 -16.02 -6.85
C PHE A 263 -0.19 -17.25 -6.00
N LYS A 264 -1.00 -17.05 -4.96
CA LYS A 264 -1.56 -18.06 -4.06
C LYS A 264 -3.05 -17.77 -3.90
N TRP A 265 -3.83 -18.76 -3.51
CA TRP A 265 -5.27 -18.57 -3.34
C TRP A 265 -5.84 -19.38 -2.19
N SER A 266 -6.95 -18.88 -1.64
CA SER A 266 -7.69 -19.50 -0.54
C SER A 266 -9.19 -19.36 -0.76
N ARG A 267 -9.96 -20.31 -0.25
CA ARG A 267 -11.44 -20.36 -0.32
C ARG A 267 -12.13 -19.37 0.60
N GLU A 268 -11.57 -19.14 1.79
CA GLU A 268 -12.19 -18.35 2.86
C GLU A 268 -11.45 -17.03 3.11
N ASN A 269 -11.08 -16.33 2.04
CA ASN A 269 -10.34 -15.07 2.09
C ASN A 269 -9.09 -15.10 2.98
N SER A 270 -8.40 -16.25 3.02
CA SER A 270 -7.18 -16.41 3.82
C SER A 270 -7.39 -16.10 5.32
N SER A 271 -8.61 -16.34 5.81
CA SER A 271 -9.02 -16.12 7.20
C SER A 271 -8.56 -17.24 8.14
N VAL A 272 -8.33 -18.45 7.61
CA VAL A 272 -7.91 -19.60 8.40
C VAL A 272 -6.43 -19.47 8.78
N ALA A 273 -6.18 -19.22 10.06
CA ALA A 273 -4.84 -19.08 10.62
C ALA A 273 -4.76 -19.69 12.03
N PHE A 274 -3.55 -20.08 12.43
CA PHE A 274 -3.26 -20.83 13.64
C PHE A 274 -2.09 -20.17 14.39
N PRO A 275 -2.27 -19.75 15.66
CA PRO A 275 -1.19 -19.18 16.45
C PRO A 275 -0.03 -20.17 16.61
N ILE A 276 1.21 -19.70 16.40
CA ILE A 276 2.43 -20.50 16.55
C ILE A 276 2.98 -20.33 17.97
N ARG A 277 3.21 -21.46 18.66
CA ARG A 277 3.91 -21.49 19.96
C ARG A 277 5.43 -21.60 19.80
N GLU A 278 5.87 -22.48 18.90
CA GLU A 278 7.28 -22.79 18.73
C GLU A 278 7.58 -23.29 17.32
N ILE A 279 8.76 -22.93 16.79
CA ILE A 279 9.28 -23.46 15.52
C ILE A 279 10.60 -24.18 15.80
N LYS A 280 10.67 -25.48 15.49
CA LYS A 280 11.86 -26.33 15.63
C LYS A 280 12.17 -27.03 14.31
N GLY A 281 13.00 -26.39 13.49
CA GLY A 281 13.35 -26.91 12.17
C GLY A 281 12.12 -27.02 11.28
N ALA A 282 11.68 -28.24 10.98
CA ALA A 282 10.47 -28.49 10.19
C ALA A 282 9.20 -28.69 11.03
N VAL A 283 9.32 -28.80 12.36
CA VAL A 283 8.20 -29.07 13.26
C VAL A 283 7.73 -27.75 13.87
N ILE A 284 6.45 -27.44 13.69
CA ILE A 284 5.78 -26.26 14.25
C ILE A 284 4.81 -26.74 15.33
N SER A 285 4.93 -26.18 16.52
CA SER A 285 3.94 -26.34 17.58
C SER A 285 2.95 -25.19 17.52
N LEU A 286 1.67 -25.52 17.40
CA LEU A 286 0.56 -24.57 17.35
C LEU A 286 -0.16 -24.52 18.70
N GLU A 287 -0.95 -23.46 18.90
CA GLU A 287 -1.91 -23.44 20.00
C GLU A 287 -3.04 -24.44 19.80
N GLU A 288 -3.53 -24.51 18.56
CA GLU A 288 -4.57 -25.41 18.07
C GLU A 288 -4.37 -25.66 16.56
N VAL A 289 -4.89 -26.77 16.06
CA VAL A 289 -4.81 -27.16 14.62
C VAL A 289 -6.15 -26.94 13.89
N GLY A 290 -7.14 -26.41 14.61
CA GLY A 290 -8.52 -26.28 14.15
C GLY A 290 -9.21 -27.65 14.00
N GLY A 291 -10.42 -27.64 13.43
CA GLY A 291 -11.18 -28.86 13.15
C GLY A 291 -12.25 -28.62 12.09
N GLY A 292 -12.73 -29.69 11.47
CA GLY A 292 -13.73 -29.62 10.39
C GLY A 292 -13.20 -28.91 9.15
N CYS A 293 -14.06 -28.16 8.45
CA CYS A 293 -13.73 -27.48 7.19
C CYS A 293 -12.62 -26.40 7.34
N PHE A 294 -12.39 -25.90 8.56
CA PHE A 294 -11.35 -24.90 8.86
C PHE A 294 -10.07 -25.52 9.43
N GLY A 295 -9.95 -26.85 9.46
CA GLY A 295 -8.75 -27.54 9.92
C GLY A 295 -7.60 -27.49 8.91
N LEU A 296 -6.41 -27.83 9.39
CA LEU A 296 -5.27 -28.20 8.54
C LEU A 296 -5.37 -29.66 8.13
N GLU A 297 -5.00 -29.95 6.89
CA GLU A 297 -4.89 -31.30 6.36
C GLU A 297 -3.50 -31.50 5.74
N VAL A 298 -3.10 -32.76 5.57
CA VAL A 298 -1.85 -33.10 4.89
C VAL A 298 -1.90 -32.61 3.44
N ASN A 299 -0.77 -32.09 2.95
CA ASN A 299 -0.58 -31.43 1.65
C ASN A 299 -1.16 -30.02 1.51
N HIS A 300 -1.85 -29.48 2.52
CA HIS A 300 -2.20 -28.05 2.52
C HIS A 300 -0.95 -27.19 2.47
N TRP A 301 -1.07 -26.06 1.77
CA TRP A 301 -0.05 -25.04 1.76
C TRP A 301 -0.27 -24.09 2.93
N VAL A 302 0.84 -23.71 3.56
CA VAL A 302 0.83 -22.84 4.73
C VAL A 302 1.89 -21.77 4.62
N GLU A 303 1.56 -20.56 5.06
CA GLU A 303 2.46 -19.42 5.14
C GLU A 303 2.75 -19.11 6.61
N ILE A 304 4.03 -18.95 6.94
CA ILE A 304 4.44 -18.47 8.26
C ILE A 304 4.47 -16.95 8.22
N VAL A 305 3.58 -16.32 8.99
CA VAL A 305 3.52 -14.86 9.15
C VAL A 305 4.13 -14.49 10.48
N ALA A 306 5.25 -13.77 10.44
CA ALA A 306 5.95 -13.34 11.64
C ALA A 306 6.66 -11.98 11.41
N GLY A 307 6.64 -11.11 12.41
CA GLY A 307 7.61 -10.02 12.56
C GLY A 307 7.44 -8.76 11.71
N ASP A 308 6.33 -8.55 11.00
CA ASP A 308 6.05 -7.23 10.40
C ASP A 308 4.55 -6.88 10.47
N PRO A 309 4.15 -5.93 11.34
CA PRO A 309 2.79 -5.41 11.41
C PRO A 309 2.31 -4.70 10.13
N GLY A 310 3.11 -4.56 9.09
CA GLY A 310 2.78 -3.79 7.90
C GLY A 310 2.83 -4.54 6.58
N GLY A 311 2.92 -5.86 6.60
CA GLY A 311 2.80 -6.69 5.39
C GLY A 311 3.93 -6.53 4.37
N HIS A 312 4.91 -5.65 4.53
CA HIS A 312 5.95 -5.42 3.53
C HIS A 312 6.98 -6.55 3.45
N CYS A 313 7.09 -7.38 4.49
CA CYS A 313 7.71 -8.68 4.36
C CYS A 313 6.76 -9.65 3.62
N HIS A 314 6.39 -9.35 2.37
CA HIS A 314 5.84 -10.31 1.42
C HIS A 314 6.94 -11.24 0.88
N GLN A 315 7.89 -11.63 1.73
CA GLN A 315 8.61 -12.86 1.44
C GLN A 315 7.59 -13.96 1.61
N CYS A 316 7.03 -14.37 0.48
CA CYS A 316 6.10 -15.47 0.43
C CYS A 316 6.83 -16.73 0.88
N ARG A 317 6.64 -17.09 2.15
CA ARG A 317 7.28 -18.24 2.80
C ARG A 317 6.28 -19.37 2.86
N LEU A 318 6.03 -19.97 1.70
CA LEU A 318 5.09 -21.07 1.57
C LEU A 318 5.79 -22.39 1.88
N TYR A 319 5.15 -23.19 2.71
CA TYR A 319 5.54 -24.54 3.05
C TYR A 319 4.35 -25.46 2.83
N GLN A 320 4.63 -26.73 2.56
CA GLN A 320 3.60 -27.75 2.46
C GLN A 320 3.59 -28.59 3.73
N VAL A 321 2.39 -28.90 4.23
CA VAL A 321 2.20 -29.77 5.38
C VAL A 321 2.48 -31.22 5.00
N HIS A 322 3.40 -31.86 5.72
CA HIS A 322 3.75 -33.27 5.55
C HIS A 322 2.99 -34.20 6.51
N GLU A 323 2.89 -33.80 7.77
CA GLU A 323 2.25 -34.60 8.83
C GLU A 323 1.62 -33.69 9.88
N ILE A 324 0.52 -34.15 10.50
CA ILE A 324 -0.20 -33.46 11.56
C ILE A 324 -0.42 -34.43 12.73
N ASP A 325 -0.01 -34.03 13.93
CA ASP A 325 -0.38 -34.68 15.20
C ASP A 325 -1.37 -33.75 15.93
N GLU A 326 -2.66 -33.99 15.71
CA GLU A 326 -3.75 -33.20 16.29
C GLU A 326 -3.73 -33.22 17.83
N ALA A 327 -3.37 -34.35 18.43
CA ALA A 327 -3.38 -34.51 19.89
C ALA A 327 -2.30 -33.67 20.58
N LYS A 328 -1.18 -33.41 19.89
CA LYS A 328 -0.09 -32.55 20.39
C LYS A 328 -0.08 -31.16 19.77
N ALA A 329 -1.00 -30.87 18.85
CA ALA A 329 -1.00 -29.68 18.02
C ALA A 329 0.36 -29.43 17.33
N LEU A 330 0.93 -30.49 16.73
CA LEU A 330 2.19 -30.42 16.00
C LEU A 330 1.94 -30.57 14.49
N VAL A 331 2.57 -29.71 13.71
CA VAL A 331 2.56 -29.76 12.25
C VAL A 331 3.99 -29.90 11.76
N THR A 332 4.26 -30.95 10.99
CA THR A 332 5.55 -31.17 10.34
C THR A 332 5.47 -30.69 8.90
N LEU A 333 6.37 -29.79 8.52
CA LEU A 333 6.50 -29.27 7.17
C LEU A 333 7.43 -30.13 6.31
N THR A 334 7.25 -30.09 4.99
CA THR A 334 8.12 -30.80 4.03
C THR A 334 9.56 -30.29 4.01
N LYS A 335 9.78 -29.04 4.42
CA LYS A 335 11.11 -28.41 4.50
C LYS A 335 11.29 -27.75 5.87
N PRO A 336 12.53 -27.74 6.41
CA PRO A 336 12.81 -26.98 7.62
C PRO A 336 12.67 -25.48 7.35
N VAL A 337 12.10 -24.77 8.33
CA VAL A 337 12.05 -23.33 8.35
C VAL A 337 13.47 -22.80 8.50
N LYS A 338 13.88 -21.94 7.58
CA LYS A 338 15.17 -21.24 7.57
C LYS A 338 14.90 -19.74 7.67
N ASP A 339 15.87 -18.98 8.15
CA ASP A 339 15.85 -17.51 8.13
C ASP A 339 14.75 -16.86 9.00
N LEU A 340 14.26 -17.59 10.01
CA LEU A 340 13.38 -17.08 11.06
C LEU A 340 14.01 -17.36 12.43
N PRO A 341 14.04 -16.37 13.36
CA PRO A 341 14.42 -16.64 14.75
C PRO A 341 13.42 -17.62 15.38
N GLU A 342 13.88 -18.43 16.35
CA GLU A 342 13.01 -19.38 17.05
C GLU A 342 11.79 -18.64 17.67
N ALA A 343 10.59 -19.16 17.43
CA ALA A 343 9.32 -18.46 17.70
C ALA A 343 9.05 -18.13 19.18
N SER A 344 9.81 -18.69 20.12
CA SER A 344 9.79 -18.24 21.52
C SER A 344 10.16 -16.76 21.69
N ALA A 345 10.71 -16.13 20.64
CA ALA A 345 11.02 -14.70 20.56
C ALA A 345 10.06 -13.87 19.67
N MET A 346 9.02 -14.45 19.05
CA MET A 346 8.12 -13.75 18.12
C MET A 346 6.67 -13.73 18.62
N GLU A 347 6.34 -12.74 19.46
CA GLU A 347 4.97 -12.48 19.90
C GLU A 347 4.05 -12.21 18.69
N GLY A 348 2.95 -12.95 18.58
CA GLY A 348 1.95 -12.80 17.51
C GLY A 348 2.26 -13.50 16.17
N ALA A 349 3.21 -14.43 16.11
CA ALA A 349 3.46 -15.23 14.90
C ALA A 349 2.36 -16.30 14.68
N TYR A 350 1.97 -16.53 13.43
CA TYR A 350 0.93 -17.51 13.08
C TYR A 350 1.17 -18.19 11.74
N LEU A 351 0.56 -19.37 11.60
CA LEU A 351 0.54 -20.19 10.41
C LEU A 351 -0.78 -19.96 9.66
N ARG A 352 -0.74 -19.59 8.40
CA ARG A 352 -1.91 -19.26 7.59
C ARG A 352 -2.13 -20.29 6.49
N ARG A 353 -3.35 -20.80 6.34
CA ARG A 353 -3.70 -21.82 5.34
C ARG A 353 -3.94 -21.20 3.96
N TRP A 354 -3.53 -21.93 2.93
CA TRP A 354 -3.79 -21.67 1.52
C TRP A 354 -4.30 -22.95 0.84
N ASP A 355 -5.28 -22.81 -0.04
CA ASP A 355 -6.05 -23.93 -0.62
C ASP A 355 -5.55 -24.35 -2.01
N GLN A 356 -4.45 -23.77 -2.47
CA GLN A 356 -3.86 -24.12 -3.75
C GLN A 356 -3.47 -25.60 -3.83
N ALA A 357 -3.82 -26.27 -4.93
CA ALA A 357 -3.42 -27.64 -5.19
C ALA A 357 -2.01 -27.73 -5.82
N ASP A 358 -1.64 -26.72 -6.61
CA ASP A 358 -0.38 -26.67 -7.36
C ASP A 358 0.59 -25.61 -6.81
N GLY A 359 1.82 -25.62 -7.33
CA GLY A 359 2.82 -24.58 -7.09
C GLY A 359 4.10 -25.12 -6.43
N ASP A 360 4.98 -24.19 -6.07
CA ASP A 360 6.16 -24.46 -5.26
C ASP A 360 6.22 -23.49 -4.05
N GLU A 361 7.33 -23.45 -3.32
CA GLU A 361 7.54 -22.51 -2.20
C GLU A 361 7.39 -21.02 -2.58
N LYS A 362 7.37 -20.69 -3.87
CA LYS A 362 7.16 -19.34 -4.39
C LYS A 362 5.72 -19.11 -4.83
N GLY A 363 4.85 -20.12 -4.82
CA GLY A 363 3.45 -20.04 -5.27
C GLY A 363 3.25 -20.55 -6.71
N ILE A 364 2.16 -20.14 -7.35
CA ILE A 364 1.78 -20.51 -8.72
C ILE A 364 2.17 -19.38 -9.66
N LEU A 365 2.84 -19.68 -10.78
CA LEU A 365 3.26 -18.64 -11.74
C LEU A 365 2.05 -17.94 -12.40
N VAL A 366 2.04 -16.61 -12.40
CA VAL A 366 0.98 -15.78 -13.00
C VAL A 366 0.82 -16.08 -14.49
N ALA A 367 1.91 -16.31 -15.22
CA ALA A 367 1.89 -16.66 -16.64
C ALA A 367 0.99 -17.86 -16.99
N ARG A 368 0.83 -18.83 -16.06
CA ARG A 368 -0.08 -19.98 -16.25
C ARG A 368 -1.54 -19.55 -16.40
N ALA A 369 -1.91 -18.49 -15.70
CA ALA A 369 -3.24 -17.90 -15.70
C ALA A 369 -3.33 -16.66 -16.62
N VAL A 370 -2.31 -16.41 -17.45
CA VAL A 370 -2.36 -15.43 -18.54
C VAL A 370 -2.69 -16.14 -19.86
N ALA A 371 -1.95 -17.21 -20.16
CA ALA A 371 -2.07 -17.94 -21.43
C ALA A 371 -3.48 -18.51 -21.63
N GLU A 372 -4.03 -19.12 -20.58
CA GLU A 372 -5.38 -19.68 -20.54
C GLU A 372 -6.00 -19.41 -19.16
N PRO A 373 -7.35 -19.40 -19.03
CA PRO A 373 -8.00 -19.32 -17.74
C PRO A 373 -7.55 -20.46 -16.82
N TYR A 374 -7.16 -20.13 -15.59
CA TYR A 374 -6.76 -21.10 -14.57
C TYR A 374 -7.96 -21.42 -13.67
N GLU A 375 -8.33 -22.70 -13.59
CA GLU A 375 -9.41 -23.18 -12.71
C GLU A 375 -8.87 -23.28 -11.28
N LEU A 376 -9.47 -22.56 -10.34
CA LEU A 376 -9.15 -22.64 -8.91
C LEU A 376 -9.73 -23.96 -8.36
N GLU A 377 -11.05 -24.03 -8.34
CA GLU A 377 -11.86 -25.22 -8.01
C GLU A 377 -13.34 -24.93 -8.34
N ASP A 378 -14.20 -25.95 -8.29
CA ASP A 378 -15.66 -25.83 -8.39
C ASP A 378 -16.19 -25.01 -9.58
N GLY A 379 -15.42 -24.96 -10.67
CA GLY A 379 -15.77 -24.23 -11.88
C GLY A 379 -15.46 -22.74 -11.83
N VAL A 380 -14.80 -22.24 -10.78
CA VAL A 380 -14.28 -20.86 -10.72
C VAL A 380 -12.97 -20.78 -11.47
N GLU A 381 -12.92 -19.94 -12.50
CA GLU A 381 -11.74 -19.68 -13.31
C GLU A 381 -11.29 -18.23 -13.18
N ILE A 382 -9.98 -18.02 -13.14
CA ILE A 382 -9.36 -16.69 -13.14
C ILE A 382 -8.47 -16.51 -14.37
N GLN A 383 -8.26 -15.25 -14.74
CA GLN A 383 -7.24 -14.89 -15.72
C GLN A 383 -6.60 -13.56 -15.35
N PHE A 384 -5.28 -13.47 -15.52
CA PHE A 384 -4.52 -12.25 -15.32
C PHE A 384 -4.30 -11.49 -16.64
N GLY A 385 -4.25 -10.17 -16.54
CA GLY A 385 -3.95 -9.31 -17.67
C GLY A 385 -2.49 -9.40 -18.09
N HIS A 386 -2.25 -9.34 -19.38
CA HIS A 386 -0.90 -9.26 -19.92
C HIS A 386 -0.86 -8.25 -21.07
N ALA A 387 0.30 -7.63 -21.29
CA ALA A 387 0.52 -6.74 -22.41
C ALA A 387 0.46 -7.53 -23.73
N GLU A 388 -0.65 -7.42 -24.49
CA GLU A 388 -0.75 -8.02 -25.82
C GLU A 388 0.21 -7.32 -26.79
N LYS A 389 1.43 -7.85 -27.01
CA LYS A 389 2.34 -7.35 -28.06
C LYS A 389 1.67 -7.45 -29.43
N ARG A 390 0.95 -6.40 -29.86
CA ARG A 390 0.42 -6.30 -31.22
C ARG A 390 1.52 -5.77 -32.12
N LYS A 391 2.05 -6.65 -32.96
CA LYS A 391 2.93 -6.27 -34.07
C LYS A 391 2.07 -5.51 -35.08
N ILE A 392 2.22 -4.19 -35.17
CA ILE A 392 1.63 -3.43 -36.27
C ILE A 392 2.45 -3.77 -37.51
N GLU A 393 1.98 -4.73 -38.31
CA GLU A 393 2.50 -4.92 -39.66
C GLU A 393 2.18 -3.66 -40.46
N HIS A 394 3.21 -2.87 -40.74
CA HIS A 394 3.11 -1.77 -41.69
C HIS A 394 3.02 -2.38 -43.10
N GLY A 395 1.82 -2.77 -43.49
CA GLY A 395 1.49 -2.90 -44.91
C GLY A 395 1.45 -1.49 -45.53
N PRO A 396 2.08 -1.25 -46.69
CA PRO A 396 1.88 0.01 -47.39
C PRO A 396 0.42 0.05 -47.83
N GLU A 397 -0.26 1.15 -47.51
CA GLU A 397 -1.64 1.45 -47.92
C GLU A 397 -2.77 0.73 -47.16
N SER A 398 -2.97 1.08 -45.89
CA SER A 398 -4.33 1.34 -45.37
C SER A 398 -4.26 2.06 -44.04
N ALA A 399 -4.51 3.36 -44.06
CA ALA A 399 -4.71 4.16 -42.87
C ALA A 399 -6.03 3.76 -42.18
N ALA A 400 -6.04 2.64 -41.48
CA ALA A 400 -7.05 2.34 -40.49
C ALA A 400 -6.77 3.22 -39.27
N ARG A 401 -7.56 4.28 -39.09
CA ARG A 401 -7.62 5.02 -37.82
C ARG A 401 -8.15 4.06 -36.75
N VAL A 402 -7.24 3.46 -36.00
CA VAL A 402 -7.58 2.82 -34.73
C VAL A 402 -7.71 3.95 -33.72
N GLU A 403 -8.92 4.20 -33.22
CA GLU A 403 -9.12 5.05 -32.05
C GLU A 403 -8.55 4.31 -30.83
N ILE A 404 -7.36 4.71 -30.40
CA ILE A 404 -6.74 4.21 -29.17
C ILE A 404 -7.10 5.18 -28.04
N THR A 405 -7.73 4.68 -26.97
CA THR A 405 -8.07 5.44 -25.78
C THR A 405 -6.82 5.76 -24.95
N GLU A 406 -6.66 7.00 -24.50
CA GLU A 406 -5.49 7.55 -23.79
C GLU A 406 -5.09 6.84 -22.47
N ALA A 407 -5.85 5.85 -21.99
CA ALA A 407 -5.62 5.17 -20.72
C ALA A 407 -4.54 4.06 -20.76
N ASP A 408 -4.16 3.59 -21.95
CA ASP A 408 -3.41 2.33 -22.13
C ASP A 408 -1.98 2.48 -22.68
N LEU A 409 -1.47 3.70 -22.86
CA LEU A 409 -0.20 3.94 -23.58
C LEU A 409 0.85 4.68 -22.76
N GLU A 410 2.09 4.19 -22.78
CA GLU A 410 3.28 5.00 -22.52
C GLU A 410 3.89 5.37 -23.89
N VAL A 411 4.02 6.67 -24.17
CA VAL A 411 4.59 7.16 -25.43
C VAL A 411 6.08 7.41 -25.19
N VAL A 412 6.92 6.57 -25.77
CA VAL A 412 8.38 6.78 -25.78
C VAL A 412 8.76 7.35 -27.14
N ILE A 413 9.51 8.46 -27.14
CA ILE A 413 10.09 9.05 -28.35
C ILE A 413 11.46 8.41 -28.53
N ASP A 414 11.72 7.78 -29.68
CA ASP A 414 13.05 7.24 -29.97
C ASP A 414 14.06 8.36 -30.30
N ASP A 415 15.35 8.02 -30.30
CA ASP A 415 16.47 8.93 -30.56
C ASP A 415 16.47 9.55 -31.98
N HIS A 416 15.48 9.21 -32.83
CA HIS A 416 15.31 9.72 -34.18
C HIS A 416 13.98 10.49 -34.36
N GLY A 417 13.23 10.73 -33.27
CA GLY A 417 11.97 11.47 -33.29
C GLY A 417 10.75 10.66 -33.74
N GLY A 418 10.87 9.34 -33.82
CA GLY A 418 9.75 8.41 -34.01
C GLY A 418 8.97 8.20 -32.72
N LYS A 419 7.62 8.26 -32.78
CA LYS A 419 6.76 7.87 -31.66
C LYS A 419 6.62 6.35 -31.64
N VAL A 420 7.20 5.69 -30.64
CA VAL A 420 6.99 4.27 -30.38
C VAL A 420 5.90 4.15 -29.31
N ILE A 421 4.80 3.46 -29.66
CA ILE A 421 3.74 3.11 -28.72
C ILE A 421 4.17 1.80 -28.03
N VAL A 422 4.58 1.87 -26.77
CA VAL A 422 4.93 0.69 -25.98
C VAL A 422 3.70 0.29 -25.17
N ASN A 423 3.30 -0.98 -25.24
CA ASN A 423 2.26 -1.51 -24.37
C ASN A 423 2.66 -1.30 -22.92
N ARG A 424 1.69 -0.91 -22.09
CA ARG A 424 1.85 -0.89 -20.65
C ARG A 424 2.03 -2.33 -20.15
N GLU A 425 3.25 -2.71 -19.79
CA GLU A 425 3.51 -3.98 -19.12
C GLU A 425 2.83 -3.95 -17.74
N PHE A 426 1.94 -4.91 -17.48
CA PHE A 426 1.30 -5.03 -16.18
C PHE A 426 2.35 -5.53 -15.17
N ARG A 427 2.50 -4.79 -14.06
CA ARG A 427 3.31 -5.20 -12.92
C ARG A 427 2.40 -5.67 -11.80
N TYR A 428 2.69 -6.84 -11.29
CA TYR A 428 2.05 -7.45 -10.14
C TYR A 428 2.93 -7.20 -8.91
N GLN A 429 2.38 -6.57 -7.88
CA GLN A 429 3.08 -6.33 -6.63
C GLN A 429 2.69 -7.38 -5.61
N ALA A 430 3.64 -7.79 -4.78
CA ALA A 430 3.34 -8.72 -3.70
C ALA A 430 2.31 -8.09 -2.74
N GLY A 431 1.33 -8.87 -2.30
CA GLY A 431 0.20 -8.40 -1.52
C GLY A 431 -0.98 -7.88 -2.33
N ASP A 432 -0.86 -7.66 -3.64
CA ASP A 432 -2.01 -7.40 -4.52
C ASP A 432 -2.98 -8.57 -4.44
N TYR A 433 -4.27 -8.32 -4.27
CA TYR A 433 -5.25 -9.40 -4.16
C TYR A 433 -6.61 -9.07 -4.76
N TRP A 434 -7.39 -10.11 -5.03
CA TRP A 434 -8.76 -10.03 -5.52
C TRP A 434 -9.66 -10.95 -4.73
N LEU A 435 -10.90 -10.51 -4.49
CA LEU A 435 -11.94 -11.30 -3.85
C LEU A 435 -12.99 -11.72 -4.88
N ILE A 436 -13.44 -12.98 -4.81
CA ILE A 436 -14.45 -13.55 -5.70
C ILE A 436 -15.51 -14.22 -4.83
N PRO A 437 -16.61 -13.52 -4.49
CA PRO A 437 -17.71 -14.13 -3.76
C PRO A 437 -18.43 -15.15 -4.66
N ALA A 438 -18.46 -16.42 -4.24
CA ALA A 438 -19.16 -17.50 -4.92
C ALA A 438 -20.40 -17.92 -4.13
N ARG A 439 -21.51 -18.15 -4.84
CA ARG A 439 -22.82 -18.43 -4.25
C ARG A 439 -23.37 -19.74 -4.77
N SER A 440 -23.57 -20.69 -3.87
CA SER A 440 -24.14 -22.00 -4.22
C SER A 440 -25.61 -21.87 -4.60
N ALA A 441 -26.37 -20.98 -3.97
CA ALA A 441 -27.79 -20.79 -4.27
C ALA A 441 -28.07 -20.32 -5.71
N SER A 442 -27.16 -19.55 -6.31
CA SER A 442 -27.28 -19.07 -7.69
C SER A 442 -26.37 -19.81 -8.68
N ASN A 443 -25.60 -20.80 -8.21
CA ASN A 443 -24.55 -21.46 -8.98
C ASN A 443 -23.66 -20.45 -9.72
N SER A 444 -23.28 -19.34 -9.10
CA SER A 444 -22.56 -18.27 -9.79
C SER A 444 -21.55 -17.56 -8.89
N ILE A 445 -20.68 -16.76 -9.51
CA ILE A 445 -19.84 -15.81 -8.80
C ILE A 445 -20.39 -14.39 -8.93
N GLU A 446 -20.14 -13.56 -7.93
CA GLU A 446 -20.42 -12.12 -7.95
C GLU A 446 -19.20 -11.40 -8.54
N TRP A 447 -19.13 -11.36 -9.87
CA TRP A 447 -18.08 -10.65 -10.59
C TRP A 447 -18.69 -9.68 -11.61
N PRO A 448 -18.25 -8.41 -11.67
CA PRO A 448 -18.73 -7.46 -12.66
C PRO A 448 -18.55 -7.95 -14.10
N SER A 449 -19.53 -7.62 -14.96
CA SER A 449 -19.45 -7.92 -16.39
C SER A 449 -19.57 -6.65 -17.24
N GLU A 450 -18.78 -6.59 -18.29
CA GLU A 450 -18.82 -5.54 -19.32
C GLU A 450 -19.17 -6.21 -20.65
N GLU A 451 -20.26 -5.74 -21.28
CA GLU A 451 -20.74 -6.27 -22.56
C GLU A 451 -20.94 -7.81 -22.58
N GLY A 452 -21.37 -8.37 -21.44
CA GLY A 452 -21.61 -9.81 -21.29
C GLY A 452 -20.35 -10.65 -21.09
N LYS A 453 -19.18 -10.03 -20.92
CA LYS A 453 -17.92 -10.69 -20.57
C LYS A 453 -17.48 -10.28 -19.16
N ALA A 454 -16.78 -11.16 -18.46
CA ALA A 454 -16.18 -10.82 -17.16
C ALA A 454 -15.25 -9.61 -17.30
N ALA A 455 -15.48 -8.59 -16.48
CA ALA A 455 -14.71 -7.35 -16.52
C ALA A 455 -13.30 -7.56 -15.95
N TRP A 456 -12.34 -6.77 -16.42
CA TRP A 456 -11.00 -6.71 -15.86
C TRP A 456 -10.97 -5.74 -14.70
N LEU A 457 -10.49 -6.19 -13.54
CA LEU A 457 -10.51 -5.42 -12.31
C LEU A 457 -9.10 -5.27 -11.74
N PRO A 458 -8.72 -4.07 -11.25
CA PRO A 458 -7.49 -3.88 -10.50
C PRO A 458 -7.53 -4.64 -9.16
N PRO A 459 -6.39 -4.85 -8.48
CA PRO A 459 -6.38 -5.46 -7.16
C PRO A 459 -7.10 -4.58 -6.13
N HIS A 460 -7.65 -5.23 -5.11
CA HIS A 460 -8.25 -4.61 -3.92
C HIS A 460 -7.18 -4.14 -2.90
N GLY A 461 -5.90 -4.20 -3.26
CA GLY A 461 -4.71 -4.18 -2.38
C GLY A 461 -4.69 -3.12 -1.28
N VAL A 462 -3.71 -3.17 -0.39
CA VAL A 462 -3.59 -2.20 0.70
C VAL A 462 -3.25 -0.81 0.14
N PHE A 463 -4.10 0.18 0.38
CA PHE A 463 -3.82 1.55 -0.06
C PHE A 463 -3.01 2.26 1.01
N HIS A 464 -1.77 2.55 0.64
CA HIS A 464 -0.86 3.33 1.43
C HIS A 464 -1.02 4.82 1.13
N HIS A 465 -1.03 5.62 2.18
CA HIS A 465 -1.12 7.06 2.14
C HIS A 465 0.17 7.65 2.71
N TYR A 466 0.71 8.64 2.00
CA TYR A 466 2.03 9.17 2.30
C TYR A 466 1.98 10.64 2.69
N ALA A 467 2.83 11.05 3.62
CA ALA A 467 3.03 12.45 3.93
C ALA A 467 4.51 12.80 4.14
N PRO A 468 5.01 13.90 3.58
CA PRO A 468 6.37 14.35 3.83
C PRO A 468 6.50 14.84 5.28
N LEU A 469 7.54 14.39 5.97
CA LEU A 469 7.84 14.82 7.34
C LEU A 469 9.06 15.75 7.40
N LYS A 470 10.16 15.39 6.74
CA LYS A 470 11.39 16.18 6.78
C LYS A 470 12.24 15.91 5.54
N VAL A 471 12.96 16.94 5.07
CA VAL A 471 14.04 16.81 4.09
C VAL A 471 15.37 17.03 4.79
N LEU A 472 16.34 16.16 4.54
CA LEU A 472 17.69 16.24 5.08
C LEU A 472 18.68 16.41 3.92
N VAL A 473 19.69 17.24 4.10
CA VAL A 473 20.80 17.38 3.14
C VAL A 473 22.10 17.08 3.86
N ARG A 474 22.87 16.15 3.33
CA ARG A 474 24.19 15.75 3.85
C ARG A 474 25.26 16.14 2.85
N ASN A 475 26.23 16.94 3.31
CA ASN A 475 27.41 17.37 2.53
C ASN A 475 28.65 17.23 3.41
N ASP A 476 29.75 16.76 2.85
CA ASP A 476 31.02 16.57 3.57
C ASP A 476 30.84 15.72 4.85
N SER A 477 29.95 14.71 4.79
CA SER A 477 29.58 13.85 5.94
C SER A 477 28.88 14.55 7.12
N GLU A 478 28.41 15.78 6.95
CA GLU A 478 27.63 16.53 7.95
C GLU A 478 26.24 16.91 7.42
N TRP A 479 25.25 17.00 8.31
CA TRP A 479 23.91 17.48 7.97
C TRP A 479 23.93 19.00 7.76
N SER A 480 24.00 19.43 6.50
CA SER A 480 24.04 20.84 6.11
C SER A 480 22.68 21.53 6.21
N ALA A 481 21.58 20.79 6.05
CA ALA A 481 20.22 21.30 6.23
C ALA A 481 19.24 20.23 6.73
N GLN A 482 18.30 20.64 7.57
CA GLN A 482 17.14 19.85 7.98
C GLN A 482 15.87 20.70 7.89
N ILE A 483 14.97 20.36 6.98
CA ILE A 483 13.77 21.15 6.67
C ILE A 483 12.54 20.38 7.13
N ASP A 484 11.79 20.95 8.05
CA ASP A 484 10.48 20.41 8.43
C ASP A 484 9.45 20.70 7.33
N THR A 485 8.89 19.64 6.73
CA THR A 485 7.88 19.72 5.67
C THR A 485 6.46 19.49 6.20
N ARG A 486 6.29 19.23 7.50
CA ARG A 486 4.99 18.92 8.10
C ARG A 486 4.07 20.12 8.08
N ARG A 487 2.82 19.94 7.65
CA ARG A 487 1.82 20.99 7.73
C ARG A 487 1.18 21.01 9.11
N VAL A 488 0.69 22.18 9.53
CA VAL A 488 -0.11 22.32 10.74
C VAL A 488 -1.42 22.97 10.34
N ILE A 489 -2.54 22.44 10.84
CA ILE A 489 -3.85 23.05 10.61
C ILE A 489 -3.81 24.47 11.18
N THR A 490 -4.04 25.45 10.32
CA THR A 490 -4.23 26.83 10.73
C THR A 490 -5.69 27.04 11.13
N ARG A 491 -6.03 28.17 11.74
CA ARG A 491 -7.44 28.47 12.07
C ARG A 491 -8.21 28.76 10.78
N ASN A 492 -8.58 27.71 10.06
CA ASN A 492 -9.28 27.78 8.77
C ASN A 492 -10.59 28.58 8.89
N TRP A 493 -11.19 28.63 10.08
CA TRP A 493 -12.40 29.40 10.40
C TRP A 493 -12.15 30.87 10.82
N GLU A 494 -10.92 31.25 11.16
CA GLU A 494 -10.55 32.65 11.48
C GLU A 494 -9.85 33.36 10.33
N ALA A 495 -9.15 32.63 9.46
CA ALA A 495 -8.51 33.19 8.26
C ALA A 495 -9.49 33.97 7.35
N ALA A 496 -10.78 33.68 7.44
CA ALA A 496 -11.84 34.42 6.76
C ALA A 496 -12.02 35.87 7.26
N LYS A 497 -11.57 36.21 8.47
CA LYS A 497 -11.67 37.58 9.02
C LYS A 497 -10.56 38.52 8.52
N ASP A 498 -9.40 37.98 8.16
CA ASP A 498 -8.22 38.76 7.77
C ASP A 498 -8.03 38.85 6.24
N ALA A 499 -8.89 38.18 5.46
CA ALA A 499 -8.87 38.19 3.99
C ALA A 499 -9.20 39.55 3.33
N ALA A 500 -9.46 40.59 4.13
CA ALA A 500 -9.60 41.97 3.66
C ALA A 500 -8.26 42.76 3.63
N GLY A 501 -7.13 42.16 3.99
CA GLY A 501 -5.83 42.86 3.94
C GLY A 501 -4.58 42.02 4.19
N ALA A 502 -4.70 40.77 4.63
CA ALA A 502 -3.56 39.89 4.76
C ALA A 502 -3.35 39.11 3.45
N LYS A 503 -2.15 39.21 2.85
CA LYS A 503 -1.70 38.21 1.88
C LYS A 503 -1.85 36.83 2.55
N PRO A 504 -2.41 35.81 1.87
CA PRO A 504 -2.41 34.47 2.42
C PRO A 504 -0.97 34.13 2.81
N ALA A 505 -0.79 33.59 4.01
CA ALA A 505 0.49 32.99 4.40
C ALA A 505 0.70 31.76 3.50
N GLY A 506 1.17 32.01 2.28
CA GLY A 506 1.74 31.00 1.40
C GLY A 506 2.99 30.43 2.08
N PRO A 507 3.44 29.25 1.66
CA PRO A 507 4.54 28.58 2.34
C PRO A 507 5.83 29.38 2.11
N ASP A 508 6.28 30.09 3.15
CA ASP A 508 7.68 30.55 3.27
C ASP A 508 8.69 29.37 3.25
N ARG A 509 8.19 28.12 3.15
CA ARG A 509 8.95 26.88 3.10
C ARG A 509 9.46 26.51 1.71
N ALA A 510 8.78 26.92 0.62
CA ALA A 510 9.30 26.70 -0.73
C ALA A 510 10.61 27.47 -0.95
N ARG A 511 10.71 28.71 -0.45
CA ARG A 511 11.97 29.47 -0.42
C ARG A 511 13.05 28.81 0.44
N ALA A 512 12.67 28.27 1.60
CA ALA A 512 13.62 27.54 2.45
C ALA A 512 14.16 26.24 1.80
N MET A 513 13.42 25.59 0.90
CA MET A 513 13.92 24.48 0.08
C MET A 513 14.81 24.94 -1.09
N LEU A 514 14.54 26.12 -1.66
CA LEU A 514 15.28 26.66 -2.80
C LEU A 514 16.62 27.34 -2.41
N ASP A 515 16.72 27.94 -1.22
CA ASP A 515 17.89 28.71 -0.75
C ASP A 515 19.08 27.85 -0.26
N ILE A 516 18.97 26.52 -0.22
CA ILE A 516 19.94 25.64 0.48
C ILE A 516 21.26 25.44 -0.27
N THR A 517 21.29 25.59 -1.60
CA THR A 517 22.51 25.39 -2.38
C THR A 517 23.33 26.67 -2.61
N ASP A 518 22.84 27.83 -2.18
CA ASP A 518 23.50 29.13 -2.45
C ASP A 518 24.43 29.59 -1.32
N GLN A 519 24.76 28.70 -0.36
CA GLN A 519 25.78 29.01 0.63
C GLN A 519 27.18 29.06 -0.02
N PRO A 520 27.91 30.18 0.13
CA PRO A 520 29.17 30.37 -0.57
C PRO A 520 30.23 29.39 -0.06
N LYS A 521 30.81 28.61 -1.00
CA LYS A 521 32.04 27.84 -0.81
C LYS A 521 33.05 28.67 -0.03
N SER A 522 33.42 28.20 1.16
CA SER A 522 34.40 28.85 2.02
C SER A 522 35.67 29.16 1.22
N ARG A 523 35.94 30.45 1.00
CA ARG A 523 37.14 30.91 0.31
C ARG A 523 38.37 30.43 1.08
N GLY A 524 39.14 29.57 0.43
CA GLY A 524 40.42 29.07 0.91
C GLY A 524 41.31 30.19 1.45
N GLY A 525 41.83 29.96 2.65
CA GLY A 525 42.75 30.84 3.33
C GLY A 525 43.99 31.09 2.47
N ARG A 526 44.30 32.36 2.22
CA ARG A 526 45.63 32.78 1.79
C ARG A 526 46.19 33.74 2.83
N LYS A 527 47.00 33.18 3.74
CA LYS A 527 47.95 33.97 4.55
C LYS A 527 48.81 34.80 3.60
N LYS A 528 48.69 36.13 3.67
CA LYS A 528 49.77 37.05 3.28
C LYS A 528 50.03 38.02 4.41
N THR A 529 51.13 37.76 5.11
CA THR A 529 51.88 38.70 5.94
C THR A 529 52.37 39.88 5.09
N SER A 530 52.15 41.14 5.51
CA SER A 530 53.24 42.05 5.92
C SER A 530 52.79 43.51 6.13
N ARG A 531 53.33 44.06 7.24
CA ARG A 531 53.82 45.44 7.48
C ARG A 531 52.88 46.67 7.42
N ARG A 532 52.56 47.12 8.64
CA ARG A 532 53.02 48.40 9.28
C ARG A 532 52.59 49.73 8.64
N SER A 533 51.68 50.45 9.29
CA SER A 533 51.94 51.84 9.69
C SER A 533 51.07 52.27 10.88
N LYS A 534 51.68 53.03 11.78
CA LYS A 534 51.12 53.60 13.01
C LYS A 534 50.22 54.80 12.66
N LYS A 535 49.11 54.99 13.39
CA LYS A 535 48.75 56.32 13.92
C LYS A 535 47.88 56.21 15.17
N LYS A 536 48.38 56.84 16.23
CA LYS A 536 47.74 57.11 17.53
C LYS A 536 46.59 58.11 17.36
N THR A 537 45.54 57.98 18.18
CA THR A 537 44.85 59.05 18.95
C THR A 537 43.71 58.40 19.75
N THR A 538 43.91 58.10 21.05
CA THR A 538 43.50 58.87 22.24
C THR A 538 41.99 58.90 22.55
N SER A 539 41.62 58.12 23.58
CA SER A 539 40.75 58.45 24.74
C SER A 539 39.42 59.19 24.52
N ARG A 540 38.32 58.64 25.06
CA ARG A 540 37.86 58.89 26.45
C ARG A 540 36.59 58.10 26.76
N ALA A 541 36.61 57.38 27.87
CA ALA A 541 35.44 56.96 28.62
C ALA A 541 35.42 57.76 29.94
N SER A 542 34.25 58.26 30.34
CA SER A 542 33.93 58.73 31.69
C SER A 542 32.47 58.34 31.96
N LYS A 543 32.18 57.26 32.68
CA LYS A 543 32.08 57.11 34.14
C LYS A 543 31.00 57.99 34.78
N LYS A 544 29.96 57.29 35.29
CA LYS A 544 29.27 57.46 36.57
C LYS A 544 29.30 58.85 37.23
N GLN A 545 28.11 59.38 37.46
CA GLN A 545 27.61 59.68 38.80
C GLN A 545 26.19 59.15 38.91
#